data_AF-A0A565BE57-F1
#
_entry.id   AF-A0A565BE57-F1
#
_cell.length_a   1.000
_cell.length_b   1.000
_cell.length_c   1.000
_cell.angle_alpha   90.00
_cell.angle_beta   90.00
_cell.angle_gamma   90.00
#
_symmetry.space_group_name_H-M   'P 1'
#
loop_
_entity.id
_entity.type
_entity.pdbx_description
1 polymer ?
#
loop_
_entity_poly.entity_id
_entity_poly.type
_entity_poly.pdbx_seq_one_letter_code
_entity_poly.pdbx_strand_id
1 'polypeptide(L)'
;MAKLKVAGTWGGVIEVELGNWTLLMLREEVAKRSGLDPDSIKLICAGKILKDDGDATQTLAQLGIKENSKILSSRGAAPEEGKSLMAEEERSRRLSRIKAAATALSKRHADGSLPIEDYNIELEDQGGHTVKFGTETDQRAAMMGLMLHTKGKSLIGMEMYSDAVEVLAMAEESFLLCDPKILEFVDNIPIMEIDIVWCYFLLRDVKCLSDAGVRLEKARKGLERAHGKDLSRVRLLQAGQCPELALYVRLELLEGVVAYHTGQHDKALNTLKSAHAKLLQLQVPDETLSLVMGMGFQEKDAKRALRLNNQDIASSVDFLIEERAKRAQKRKDDLKRQKEILEQKTFGVTPMNKAVDMQMLDRLVSIGYARDLAAESLRRNENDFQEALDALTNPKVNSSIQVYIETRKRKRQEQRAGTTVEELVSMGFGRGQATSALEAGGSREDIIQRLLSSSAANPGMAPLTDNGGAESSTNNVARESISNEMDGEAEQEHSEMKDEAMDEIANEGSTSGEPNGGEDRDSEIEEEIADEIAQVDALSAYDISLDREIEAINEYLDMLDASQDSP
;
A
#
# COMPACT_ATOMS: atom_id res chain seq x y z
N MET A 1 -47.20 47.94 -17.56
CA MET A 1 -46.94 46.51 -17.84
C MET A 1 -46.22 46.40 -19.19
N ALA A 2 -44.97 45.96 -19.19
CA ALA A 2 -44.19 45.70 -20.39
C ALA A 2 -44.19 44.20 -20.70
N LYS A 3 -44.21 43.85 -21.99
CA LYS A 3 -44.21 42.44 -22.43
C LYS A 3 -42.78 41.97 -22.69
N LEU A 4 -42.33 40.92 -22.02
CA LEU A 4 -41.06 40.24 -22.27
C LEU A 4 -41.30 38.92 -22.99
N LYS A 5 -40.49 38.61 -24.00
CA LYS A 5 -40.57 37.35 -24.74
C LYS A 5 -39.48 36.42 -24.23
N VAL A 6 -39.86 35.39 -23.49
CA VAL A 6 -38.94 34.36 -22.98
C VAL A 6 -38.96 33.16 -23.92
N ALA A 7 -37.79 32.62 -24.23
CA ALA A 7 -37.60 31.39 -25.01
C ALA A 7 -36.54 30.51 -24.33
N GLY A 8 -36.54 29.19 -24.56
CA GLY A 8 -35.57 28.25 -23.99
C GLY A 8 -36.24 27.21 -23.09
N THR A 9 -35.86 27.11 -21.81
CA THR A 9 -36.47 26.15 -20.84
C THR A 9 -37.98 26.31 -20.71
N TRP A 10 -38.50 27.52 -20.96
CA TRP A 10 -39.91 27.79 -21.19
C TRP A 10 -40.08 28.89 -22.24
N GLY A 11 -41.12 28.78 -23.07
CA GLY A 11 -41.42 29.71 -24.16
C GLY A 11 -42.76 30.42 -23.95
N GLY A 12 -42.73 31.75 -23.84
CA GLY A 12 -43.96 32.53 -23.68
C GLY A 12 -43.73 34.02 -23.41
N VAL A 13 -44.84 34.75 -23.23
CA VAL A 13 -44.81 36.18 -22.93
C VAL A 13 -45.09 36.38 -21.44
N ILE A 14 -44.23 37.16 -20.78
CA ILE A 14 -44.40 37.57 -19.38
C ILE A 14 -44.66 39.06 -19.35
N GLU A 15 -45.75 39.48 -18.70
CA GLU A 15 -46.06 40.88 -18.46
C GLU A 15 -45.42 41.30 -17.13
N VAL A 16 -44.47 42.23 -17.18
CA VAL A 16 -43.70 42.68 -16.02
C VAL A 16 -43.72 44.19 -15.88
N GLU A 17 -43.50 44.68 -14.67
CA GLU A 17 -43.27 46.09 -14.41
C GLU A 17 -41.77 46.36 -14.35
N LEU A 18 -41.19 46.87 -15.46
CA LEU A 18 -39.74 47.04 -15.62
C LEU A 18 -39.06 47.90 -14.54
N GLY A 19 -39.82 48.79 -13.89
CA GLY A 19 -39.32 49.66 -12.82
C GLY A 19 -39.40 49.06 -11.41
N ASN A 20 -40.11 47.93 -11.22
CA ASN A 20 -40.33 47.30 -9.92
C ASN A 20 -39.76 45.88 -9.83
N TRP A 21 -39.66 45.18 -10.97
CA TRP A 21 -39.17 43.82 -11.02
C TRP A 21 -37.64 43.78 -11.01
N THR A 22 -37.08 42.83 -10.25
CA THR A 22 -35.64 42.51 -10.22
C THR A 22 -35.34 41.27 -11.06
N LEU A 23 -34.04 40.99 -11.28
CA LEU A 23 -33.60 39.80 -12.00
C LEU A 23 -34.04 38.50 -11.30
N LEU A 24 -34.03 38.49 -9.97
CA LEU A 24 -34.49 37.36 -9.13
C LEU A 24 -35.98 37.08 -9.34
N MET A 25 -36.83 38.12 -9.28
CA MET A 25 -38.28 37.96 -9.52
C MET A 25 -38.58 37.43 -10.92
N LEU A 26 -37.80 37.84 -11.93
CA LEU A 26 -37.93 37.31 -13.28
C LEU A 26 -37.46 35.85 -13.37
N ARG A 27 -36.38 35.48 -12.67
CA ARG A 27 -35.86 34.11 -12.61
C ARG A 27 -36.84 33.17 -11.90
N GLU A 28 -37.45 33.61 -10.79
CA GLU A 28 -38.50 32.89 -10.06
C GLU A 28 -39.78 32.69 -10.90
N GLU A 29 -40.22 33.70 -11.64
CA GLU A 29 -41.41 33.58 -12.48
C GLU A 29 -41.17 32.64 -13.68
N VAL A 30 -39.96 32.65 -14.25
CA VAL A 30 -39.55 31.70 -15.30
C VAL A 30 -39.40 30.28 -14.73
N ALA A 31 -38.85 30.14 -13.52
CA ALA A 31 -38.73 28.89 -12.77
C ALA A 31 -40.10 28.26 -12.50
N LYS A 32 -41.02 29.04 -11.94
CA LYS A 32 -42.40 28.62 -11.64
C LYS A 32 -43.16 28.13 -12.87
N ARG A 33 -42.92 28.75 -14.04
CA ARG A 33 -43.56 28.35 -15.31
C ARG A 33 -42.86 27.21 -16.05
N SER A 34 -41.57 26.98 -15.77
CA SER A 34 -40.79 25.89 -16.34
C SER A 34 -40.74 24.63 -15.46
N GLY A 35 -41.14 24.73 -14.19
CA GLY A 35 -41.06 23.63 -13.22
C GLY A 35 -39.63 23.33 -12.76
N LEU A 36 -38.70 24.28 -12.93
CA LEU A 36 -37.29 24.15 -12.56
C LEU A 36 -36.97 25.04 -11.35
N ASP A 37 -35.87 24.75 -10.67
CA ASP A 37 -35.37 25.56 -9.56
C ASP A 37 -34.85 26.91 -10.09
N PRO A 38 -35.23 28.07 -9.49
CA PRO A 38 -34.65 29.37 -9.83
C PRO A 38 -33.14 29.36 -10.00
N ASP A 39 -32.39 28.67 -9.13
CA ASP A 39 -30.91 28.69 -9.16
C ASP A 39 -30.31 27.90 -10.33
N SER A 40 -31.11 27.05 -10.97
CA SER A 40 -30.72 26.28 -12.15
C SER A 40 -30.93 27.04 -13.47
N ILE A 41 -31.45 28.28 -13.43
CA ILE A 41 -31.86 29.03 -14.63
C ILE A 41 -30.91 30.20 -14.91
N LYS A 42 -30.26 30.15 -16.06
CA LYS A 42 -29.46 31.26 -16.61
C LYS A 42 -30.29 32.06 -17.60
N LEU A 43 -30.45 33.35 -17.34
CA LEU A 43 -31.15 34.28 -18.22
C LEU A 43 -30.14 35.04 -19.10
N ILE A 44 -30.39 35.07 -20.40
CA ILE A 44 -29.52 35.70 -21.41
C ILE A 44 -30.35 36.71 -22.19
N CYS A 45 -29.93 37.97 -22.22
CA CYS A 45 -30.58 39.02 -23.01
C CYS A 45 -29.55 39.68 -23.93
N ALA A 46 -29.88 39.81 -25.22
CA ALA A 46 -29.01 40.42 -26.24
C ALA A 46 -27.56 39.87 -26.27
N GLY A 47 -27.38 38.57 -26.01
CA GLY A 47 -26.08 37.90 -26.03
C GLY A 47 -25.25 38.03 -24.75
N LYS A 48 -25.78 38.64 -23.68
CA LYS A 48 -25.12 38.75 -22.37
C LYS A 48 -25.86 37.90 -21.33
N ILE A 49 -25.10 37.11 -20.56
CA ILE A 49 -25.63 36.40 -19.38
C ILE A 49 -25.90 37.42 -18.29
N LEU A 50 -27.14 37.47 -17.81
CA LEU A 50 -27.54 38.34 -16.71
C LEU A 50 -27.07 37.70 -15.39
N LYS A 51 -26.05 38.30 -14.77
CA LYS A 51 -25.50 37.89 -13.47
C LYS A 51 -26.01 38.83 -12.38
N ASP A 52 -26.19 38.29 -11.19
CA ASP A 52 -26.42 39.08 -9.98
C ASP A 52 -25.05 39.62 -9.50
N ASP A 53 -24.59 40.73 -10.08
CA ASP A 53 -23.36 41.41 -9.65
C ASP A 53 -23.61 42.18 -8.34
N GLY A 54 -23.84 41.45 -7.24
CA GLY A 54 -23.85 41.96 -5.86
C GLY A 54 -25.02 42.88 -5.45
N ASP A 55 -25.72 43.51 -6.39
CA ASP A 55 -26.86 44.40 -6.11
C ASP A 55 -28.19 43.73 -6.48
N ALA A 56 -28.77 42.97 -5.55
CA ALA A 56 -30.07 42.32 -5.70
C ALA A 56 -31.27 43.30 -5.90
N THR A 57 -31.01 44.61 -5.86
CA THR A 57 -32.00 45.69 -5.98
C THR A 57 -32.06 46.35 -7.36
N GLN A 58 -31.22 45.93 -8.32
CA GLN A 58 -31.27 46.49 -9.67
C GLN A 58 -32.54 46.06 -10.40
N THR A 59 -33.26 47.05 -10.93
CA THR A 59 -34.52 46.83 -11.66
C THR A 59 -34.24 46.36 -13.09
N LEU A 60 -35.16 45.63 -13.70
CA LEU A 60 -35.02 45.16 -15.09
C LEU A 60 -34.75 46.33 -16.06
N ALA A 61 -35.29 47.53 -15.80
CA ALA A 61 -35.01 48.73 -16.56
C ALA A 61 -33.54 49.19 -16.47
N GLN A 62 -32.91 49.09 -15.30
CA GLN A 62 -31.50 49.43 -15.06
C GLN A 62 -30.55 48.41 -15.71
N LEU A 63 -30.99 47.16 -15.83
CA LEU A 63 -30.30 46.09 -16.58
C LEU A 63 -30.45 46.21 -18.11
N GLY A 64 -31.07 47.29 -18.59
CA GLY A 64 -31.22 47.59 -20.02
C GLY A 64 -32.30 46.78 -20.72
N ILE A 65 -33.18 46.11 -19.97
CA ILE A 65 -34.30 45.33 -20.52
C ILE A 65 -35.44 46.29 -20.87
N LYS A 66 -35.80 46.32 -22.15
CA LYS A 66 -36.87 47.16 -22.71
C LYS A 66 -38.13 46.34 -22.98
N GLU A 67 -39.24 47.04 -23.24
CA GLU A 67 -40.46 46.40 -23.74
C GLU A 67 -40.18 45.59 -25.02
N ASN A 68 -40.75 44.38 -25.11
CA ASN A 68 -40.54 43.39 -26.16
C ASN A 68 -39.13 42.79 -26.27
N SER A 69 -38.30 42.90 -25.23
CA SER A 69 -36.99 42.23 -25.20
C SER A 69 -37.13 40.71 -25.28
N LYS A 70 -36.20 40.08 -26.00
CA LYS A 70 -36.08 38.62 -26.11
C LYS A 70 -35.09 38.11 -25.07
N ILE A 71 -35.56 37.26 -24.16
CA ILE A 71 -34.78 36.66 -23.10
C ILE A 71 -34.69 35.16 -23.37
N LEU A 72 -33.48 34.64 -23.46
CA LEU A 72 -33.23 33.21 -23.56
C LEU A 72 -32.98 32.66 -22.14
N SER A 73 -33.77 31.67 -21.75
CA SER A 73 -33.64 30.95 -20.50
C SER A 73 -32.98 29.60 -20.79
N SER A 74 -31.79 29.34 -20.24
CA SER A 74 -31.12 28.04 -20.34
C SER A 74 -30.97 27.41 -18.97
N ARG A 75 -31.05 26.08 -18.90
CA ARG A 75 -30.71 25.32 -17.70
C ARG A 75 -29.18 25.37 -17.54
N GLY A 76 -28.68 26.00 -16.49
CA GLY A 76 -27.33 25.77 -15.99
C GLY A 76 -27.32 24.48 -15.17
N ALA A 77 -26.21 23.73 -15.21
CA ALA A 77 -25.98 22.70 -14.19
C ALA A 77 -26.09 23.37 -12.82
N ALA A 78 -26.89 22.81 -11.93
CA ALA A 78 -26.97 23.33 -10.57
C ALA A 78 -25.55 23.30 -9.96
N PRO A 79 -25.14 24.30 -9.18
CA PRO A 79 -23.82 24.27 -8.53
C PRO A 79 -23.60 23.00 -7.69
N GLU A 80 -24.67 22.41 -7.15
CA GLU A 80 -24.67 21.12 -6.45
C GLU A 80 -24.45 19.92 -7.39
N GLU A 81 -25.07 19.89 -8.58
CA GLU A 81 -24.84 18.85 -9.60
C GLU A 81 -23.37 18.86 -10.07
N GLY A 82 -22.78 20.05 -10.25
CA GLY A 82 -21.37 20.19 -10.63
C GLY A 82 -20.40 19.72 -9.54
N LYS A 83 -20.67 20.01 -8.26
CA LYS A 83 -19.88 19.51 -7.14
C LYS A 83 -20.00 17.99 -6.99
N SER A 84 -21.20 17.43 -7.15
CA SER A 84 -21.44 15.99 -7.09
C SER A 84 -20.68 15.25 -8.18
N LEU A 85 -20.70 15.76 -9.41
CA LEU A 85 -19.95 15.16 -10.52
C LEU A 85 -18.44 15.21 -10.30
N MET A 86 -17.90 16.34 -9.81
CA MET A 86 -16.47 16.43 -9.49
C MET A 86 -16.08 15.49 -8.35
N ALA A 87 -16.93 15.33 -7.33
CA ALA A 87 -16.67 14.39 -6.24
C ALA A 87 -16.71 12.92 -6.71
N GLU A 88 -17.64 12.58 -7.61
CA GLU A 88 -17.75 11.25 -8.22
C GLU A 88 -16.56 10.94 -9.15
N GLU A 89 -16.09 11.93 -9.90
CA GLU A 89 -14.90 11.82 -10.74
C GLU A 89 -13.63 11.61 -9.89
N GLU A 90 -13.46 12.38 -8.81
CA GLU A 90 -12.32 12.22 -7.90
C GLU A 90 -12.35 10.86 -7.18
N ARG A 91 -13.54 10.41 -6.76
CA ARG A 91 -13.74 9.07 -6.20
C ARG A 91 -13.36 7.98 -7.21
N SER A 92 -13.83 8.09 -8.44
CA SER A 92 -13.52 7.14 -9.52
C SER A 92 -12.01 7.11 -9.82
N ARG A 93 -11.36 8.28 -9.79
CA ARG A 93 -9.92 8.41 -9.95
C ARG A 93 -9.14 7.75 -8.81
N ARG A 94 -9.57 7.92 -7.55
CA ARG A 94 -8.95 7.24 -6.41
C ARG A 94 -9.06 5.72 -6.53
N LEU A 95 -10.22 5.20 -6.91
CA LEU A 95 -10.44 3.77 -7.03
C LEU A 95 -9.63 3.14 -8.18
N SER A 96 -9.50 3.86 -9.30
CA SER A 96 -8.66 3.40 -10.41
C SER A 96 -7.18 3.38 -10.05
N ARG A 97 -6.70 4.37 -9.28
CA ARG A 97 -5.34 4.39 -8.70
C ARG A 97 -5.08 3.17 -7.81
N ILE A 98 -6.00 2.86 -6.88
CA ILE A 98 -5.91 1.67 -6.01
C ILE A 98 -5.84 0.37 -6.83
N LYS A 99 -6.71 0.22 -7.83
CA LYS A 99 -6.70 -0.97 -8.71
C LYS A 99 -5.39 -1.10 -9.47
N ALA A 100 -4.88 0.01 -10.02
CA ALA A 100 -3.63 0.03 -10.76
C ALA A 100 -2.44 -0.34 -9.86
N ALA A 101 -2.33 0.24 -8.67
CA ALA A 101 -1.30 -0.06 -7.69
C ALA A 101 -1.32 -1.54 -7.26
N ALA A 102 -2.49 -2.08 -6.88
CA ALA A 102 -2.62 -3.49 -6.52
C ALA A 102 -2.27 -4.46 -7.68
N THR A 103 -2.60 -4.06 -8.91
CA THR A 103 -2.25 -4.83 -10.12
C THR A 103 -0.74 -4.79 -10.38
N ALA A 104 -0.10 -3.64 -10.18
CA ALA A 104 1.34 -3.48 -10.35
C ALA A 104 2.11 -4.29 -9.29
N LEU A 105 1.74 -4.17 -8.02
CA LEU A 105 2.33 -4.93 -6.90
C LEU A 105 2.19 -6.44 -7.11
N SER A 106 0.99 -6.93 -7.42
CA SER A 106 0.76 -8.38 -7.61
C SER A 106 1.58 -8.95 -8.77
N LYS A 107 1.76 -8.18 -9.86
CA LYS A 107 2.59 -8.61 -11.00
C LYS A 107 4.06 -8.71 -10.61
N ARG A 108 4.60 -7.73 -9.89
CA ARG A 108 6.02 -7.64 -9.51
C ARG A 108 6.43 -8.71 -8.49
N HIS A 109 5.56 -9.03 -7.55
CA HIS A 109 5.90 -9.96 -6.46
C HIS A 109 5.53 -11.42 -6.75
N ALA A 110 4.89 -11.73 -7.88
CA ALA A 110 4.46 -13.10 -8.19
C ALA A 110 5.55 -14.03 -8.71
N ASP A 111 6.52 -13.48 -9.45
CA ASP A 111 7.55 -14.28 -10.13
C ASP A 111 8.81 -14.48 -9.28
N GLY A 112 8.87 -13.87 -8.09
CA GLY A 112 10.04 -13.89 -7.22
C GLY A 112 11.23 -13.11 -7.77
N SER A 113 11.00 -12.15 -8.66
CA SER A 113 12.00 -11.19 -9.12
C SER A 113 12.46 -10.28 -7.97
N LEU A 114 13.60 -9.61 -8.16
CA LEU A 114 14.10 -8.67 -7.15
C LEU A 114 13.10 -7.52 -6.99
N PRO A 115 12.61 -7.25 -5.77
CA PRO A 115 11.77 -6.10 -5.52
C PRO A 115 12.47 -4.81 -5.95
N ILE A 116 11.76 -3.94 -6.65
CA ILE A 116 12.25 -2.60 -6.95
C ILE A 116 12.20 -1.77 -5.64
N GLU A 117 11.12 -1.93 -4.88
CA GLU A 117 10.91 -1.34 -3.55
C GLU A 117 11.75 -2.01 -2.45
N ASP A 118 11.71 -1.44 -1.24
CA ASP A 118 12.41 -1.95 -0.06
C ASP A 118 11.62 -3.05 0.70
N TYR A 119 10.45 -3.41 0.20
CA TYR A 119 9.59 -4.47 0.72
C TYR A 119 9.38 -5.58 -0.30
N ASN A 120 9.15 -6.81 0.19
CA ASN A 120 8.74 -7.95 -0.63
C ASN A 120 7.39 -8.47 -0.14
N ILE A 121 6.40 -8.56 -1.02
CA ILE A 121 5.08 -9.10 -0.68
C ILE A 121 5.06 -10.59 -1.02
N GLU A 122 4.87 -11.43 -0.02
CA GLU A 122 4.82 -12.88 -0.18
C GLU A 122 3.47 -13.41 0.32
N LEU A 123 3.01 -14.51 -0.28
CA LEU A 123 1.83 -15.20 0.22
C LEU A 123 2.24 -16.10 1.39
N GLU A 124 1.64 -15.88 2.56
CA GLU A 124 1.87 -16.65 3.78
C GLU A 124 0.64 -17.50 4.15
N ASP A 125 0.84 -18.66 4.77
CA ASP A 125 -0.22 -19.40 5.47
C ASP A 125 -0.52 -18.79 6.85
N GLN A 126 -1.52 -19.34 7.56
CA GLN A 126 -1.88 -18.90 8.92
C GLN A 126 -0.73 -19.04 9.94
N GLY A 127 0.31 -19.84 9.63
CA GLY A 127 1.51 -20.02 10.44
C GLY A 127 2.65 -19.07 10.08
N GLY A 128 2.50 -18.23 9.05
CA GLY A 128 3.55 -17.34 8.56
C GLY A 128 4.57 -18.00 7.63
N HIS A 129 4.26 -19.19 7.09
CA HIS A 129 5.13 -19.86 6.12
C HIS A 129 4.76 -19.43 4.70
N THR A 130 5.78 -19.22 3.86
CA THR A 130 5.58 -18.83 2.47
C THR A 130 4.98 -19.97 1.66
N VAL A 131 3.95 -19.67 0.86
CA VAL A 131 3.20 -20.66 0.07
C VAL A 131 3.25 -20.28 -1.41
N LYS A 132 3.64 -21.25 -2.25
CA LYS A 132 3.44 -21.15 -3.70
C LYS A 132 2.03 -21.60 -4.04
N PHE A 133 1.29 -20.75 -4.73
CA PHE A 133 -0.16 -20.90 -4.86
C PHE A 133 -0.56 -21.10 -6.32
N GLY A 134 -0.92 -22.33 -6.68
CA GLY A 134 -1.37 -22.65 -8.03
C GLY A 134 -0.37 -22.30 -9.12
N THR A 135 -0.87 -21.73 -10.21
CA THR A 135 -0.08 -21.14 -11.29
C THR A 135 0.35 -19.72 -10.94
N GLU A 136 1.30 -19.16 -11.69
CA GLU A 136 1.70 -17.74 -11.54
C GLU A 136 0.50 -16.78 -11.72
N THR A 137 -0.46 -17.13 -12.58
CA THR A 137 -1.72 -16.38 -12.74
C THR A 137 -2.62 -16.49 -11.52
N ASP A 138 -2.76 -17.68 -10.92
CA ASP A 138 -3.52 -17.86 -9.68
C ASP A 138 -2.86 -17.11 -8.52
N GLN A 139 -1.52 -17.16 -8.44
CA GLN A 139 -0.75 -16.46 -7.40
C GLN A 139 -0.93 -14.94 -7.50
N ARG A 140 -0.82 -14.37 -8.71
CA ARG A 140 -1.08 -12.94 -8.96
C ARG A 140 -2.49 -12.55 -8.54
N ALA A 141 -3.48 -13.31 -8.98
CA ALA A 141 -4.88 -13.07 -8.69
C ALA A 141 -5.21 -13.16 -7.19
N ALA A 142 -4.69 -14.19 -6.52
CA ALA A 142 -4.85 -14.37 -5.08
C ALA A 142 -4.19 -13.24 -4.27
N MET A 143 -2.95 -12.86 -4.62
CA MET A 143 -2.28 -11.74 -3.98
C MET A 143 -3.06 -10.43 -4.20
N MET A 144 -3.49 -10.15 -5.43
CA MET A 144 -4.30 -8.96 -5.72
C MET A 144 -5.59 -8.94 -4.88
N GLY A 145 -6.31 -10.07 -4.81
CA GLY A 145 -7.51 -10.20 -3.99
C GLY A 145 -7.25 -9.94 -2.50
N LEU A 146 -6.16 -10.46 -1.94
CA LEU A 146 -5.80 -10.26 -0.53
C LEU A 146 -5.35 -8.83 -0.22
N MET A 147 -4.58 -8.20 -1.11
CA MET A 147 -4.18 -6.79 -0.96
C MET A 147 -5.41 -5.88 -0.99
N LEU A 148 -6.32 -6.09 -1.95
CA LEU A 148 -7.56 -5.33 -2.03
C LEU A 148 -8.50 -5.62 -0.86
N HIS A 149 -8.57 -6.85 -0.34
CA HIS A 149 -9.33 -7.14 0.88
C HIS A 149 -8.78 -6.36 2.08
N THR A 150 -7.46 -6.32 2.23
CA THR A 150 -6.78 -5.54 3.28
C THR A 150 -7.09 -4.05 3.13
N LYS A 151 -7.00 -3.50 1.91
CA LYS A 151 -7.38 -2.11 1.64
C LYS A 151 -8.85 -1.83 1.93
N GLY A 152 -9.74 -2.76 1.58
CA GLY A 152 -11.16 -2.69 1.90
C GLY A 152 -11.41 -2.61 3.40
N LYS A 153 -10.68 -3.39 4.22
CA LYS A 153 -10.75 -3.30 5.69
C LYS A 153 -10.27 -1.96 6.23
N SER A 154 -9.18 -1.41 5.68
CA SER A 154 -8.70 -0.07 6.02
C SER A 154 -9.80 0.99 5.76
N LEU A 155 -10.45 0.94 4.60
CA LEU A 155 -11.56 1.82 4.25
C LEU A 155 -12.79 1.66 5.17
N ILE A 156 -13.11 0.43 5.61
CA ILE A 156 -14.15 0.18 6.61
C ILE A 156 -13.78 0.86 7.94
N GLY A 157 -12.52 0.77 8.37
CA GLY A 157 -12.02 1.45 9.56
C GLY A 157 -12.09 2.98 9.47
N MET A 158 -11.93 3.54 8.27
CA MET A 158 -12.10 4.97 7.97
C MET A 158 -13.55 5.39 7.73
N GLU A 159 -14.52 4.48 7.91
CA GLU A 159 -15.95 4.69 7.67
C GLU A 159 -16.33 5.03 6.22
N MET A 160 -15.45 4.73 5.27
CA MET A 160 -15.67 4.96 3.84
C MET A 160 -16.34 3.75 3.19
N TYR A 161 -17.52 3.36 3.67
CA TYR A 161 -18.17 2.10 3.29
C TYR A 161 -18.49 1.99 1.79
N SER A 162 -18.83 3.11 1.15
CA SER A 162 -19.15 3.13 -0.29
C SER A 162 -17.92 2.73 -1.12
N ASP A 163 -16.76 3.29 -0.80
CA ASP A 163 -15.50 2.95 -1.45
C ASP A 163 -15.04 1.54 -1.08
N ALA A 164 -15.23 1.14 0.18
CA ALA A 164 -14.91 -0.21 0.64
C ALA A 164 -15.66 -1.28 -0.17
N VAL A 165 -16.95 -1.09 -0.45
CA VAL A 165 -17.74 -2.01 -1.30
C VAL A 165 -17.11 -2.15 -2.68
N GLU A 166 -16.71 -1.06 -3.32
CA GLU A 166 -16.10 -1.11 -4.65
C GLU A 166 -14.73 -1.80 -4.62
N VAL A 167 -13.90 -1.52 -3.61
CA VAL A 167 -12.60 -2.19 -3.43
C VAL A 167 -12.74 -3.68 -3.14
N LEU A 168 -13.70 -4.06 -2.30
CA LEU A 168 -13.99 -5.48 -2.00
C LEU A 168 -14.59 -6.20 -3.21
N ALA A 169 -15.37 -5.52 -4.05
CA ALA A 169 -15.83 -6.08 -5.32
C ALA A 169 -14.65 -6.33 -6.29
N MET A 170 -13.68 -5.42 -6.35
CA MET A 170 -12.44 -5.64 -7.12
C MET A 170 -11.61 -6.81 -6.57
N ALA A 171 -11.61 -7.00 -5.24
CA ALA A 171 -11.00 -8.18 -4.61
C ALA A 171 -11.72 -9.48 -5.03
N GLU A 172 -13.05 -9.49 -5.02
CA GLU A 172 -13.85 -10.62 -5.50
C GLU A 172 -13.57 -10.95 -6.97
N GLU A 173 -13.57 -9.93 -7.85
CA GLU A 173 -13.19 -10.09 -9.26
C GLU A 173 -11.82 -10.73 -9.42
N SER A 174 -10.86 -10.34 -8.58
CA SER A 174 -9.50 -10.89 -8.59
C SER A 174 -9.50 -12.36 -8.19
N PHE A 175 -10.20 -12.73 -7.11
CA PHE A 175 -10.30 -14.13 -6.69
C PHE A 175 -10.98 -15.01 -7.76
N LEU A 176 -11.97 -14.49 -8.49
CA LEU A 176 -12.66 -15.23 -9.56
C LEU A 176 -11.74 -15.61 -10.74
N LEU A 177 -10.56 -15.02 -10.86
CA LEU A 177 -9.55 -15.40 -11.85
C LEU A 177 -8.79 -16.67 -11.47
N CYS A 178 -8.81 -17.08 -10.19
CA CYS A 178 -8.13 -18.28 -9.71
C CYS A 178 -8.92 -19.57 -10.01
N ASP A 179 -8.22 -20.71 -10.09
CA ASP A 179 -8.89 -22.03 -10.09
C ASP A 179 -9.79 -22.17 -8.82
N PRO A 180 -11.10 -22.44 -8.99
CA PRO A 180 -12.03 -22.62 -7.87
C PRO A 180 -11.58 -23.65 -6.83
N LYS A 181 -10.88 -24.72 -7.24
CA LYS A 181 -10.35 -25.73 -6.31
C LYS A 181 -9.30 -25.18 -5.36
N ILE A 182 -8.54 -24.20 -5.83
CA ILE A 182 -7.49 -23.56 -5.07
C ILE A 182 -8.12 -22.56 -4.08
N LEU A 183 -9.17 -21.86 -4.50
CA LEU A 183 -9.94 -20.96 -3.63
C LEU A 183 -10.65 -21.66 -2.47
N GLU A 184 -10.91 -22.96 -2.57
CA GLU A 184 -11.47 -23.73 -1.44
C GLU A 184 -10.55 -23.74 -0.21
N PHE A 185 -9.27 -23.42 -0.38
CA PHE A 185 -8.27 -23.30 0.69
C PHE A 185 -8.07 -21.85 1.19
N VAL A 186 -8.82 -20.88 0.66
CA VAL A 186 -8.70 -19.46 1.02
C VAL A 186 -9.82 -19.06 1.97
N ASP A 187 -9.51 -19.06 3.26
CA ASP A 187 -10.46 -18.71 4.32
C ASP A 187 -10.81 -17.20 4.32
N ASN A 188 -10.02 -16.37 3.63
CA ASN A 188 -10.27 -14.93 3.51
C ASN A 188 -11.53 -14.61 2.69
N ILE A 189 -11.93 -15.46 1.74
CA ILE A 189 -13.08 -15.18 0.86
C ILE A 189 -14.38 -15.08 1.67
N PRO A 190 -14.74 -16.05 2.53
CA PRO A 190 -15.90 -15.93 3.41
C PRO A 190 -15.88 -14.68 4.30
N ILE A 191 -14.70 -14.26 4.77
CA ILE A 191 -14.55 -13.05 5.60
C ILE A 191 -14.83 -11.80 4.77
N MET A 192 -14.29 -11.74 3.55
CA MET A 192 -14.55 -10.67 2.59
C MET A 192 -16.04 -10.54 2.25
N GLU A 193 -16.76 -11.65 2.05
CA GLU A 193 -18.21 -11.63 1.82
C GLU A 193 -18.97 -11.02 3.01
N ILE A 194 -18.56 -11.36 4.25
CA ILE A 194 -19.14 -10.77 5.46
C ILE A 194 -18.84 -9.27 5.53
N ASP A 195 -17.63 -8.85 5.18
CA ASP A 195 -17.22 -7.44 5.17
C ASP A 195 -18.03 -6.62 4.12
N ILE A 196 -18.33 -7.19 2.95
CA ILE A 196 -19.20 -6.55 1.94
C ILE A 196 -20.61 -6.35 2.49
N VAL A 197 -21.20 -7.40 3.07
CA VAL A 197 -22.56 -7.31 3.62
C VAL A 197 -22.62 -6.38 4.84
N TRP A 198 -21.55 -6.32 5.62
CA TRP A 198 -21.41 -5.34 6.69
C TRP A 198 -21.43 -3.91 6.16
N CYS A 199 -20.75 -3.64 5.04
CA CYS A 199 -20.84 -2.34 4.38
C CYS A 199 -22.26 -2.03 3.89
N TYR A 200 -22.97 -3.01 3.29
CA TYR A 200 -24.38 -2.83 2.90
C TYR A 200 -25.27 -2.46 4.09
N PHE A 201 -25.06 -3.12 5.22
CA PHE A 201 -25.77 -2.84 6.46
C PHE A 201 -25.50 -1.41 6.95
N LEU A 202 -24.24 -0.98 7.01
CA LEU A 202 -23.87 0.37 7.48
C LEU A 202 -24.32 1.49 6.53
N LEU A 203 -24.36 1.22 5.22
CA LEU A 203 -24.93 2.12 4.22
C LEU A 203 -26.47 2.18 4.27
N ARG A 204 -27.12 1.27 5.03
CA ARG A 204 -28.58 1.08 5.08
C ARG A 204 -29.20 0.87 3.69
N ASP A 205 -28.47 0.22 2.78
CA ASP A 205 -28.95 0.01 1.41
C ASP A 205 -29.85 -1.24 1.32
N VAL A 206 -31.16 -1.02 1.45
CA VAL A 206 -32.17 -2.07 1.36
C VAL A 206 -32.22 -2.70 -0.04
N LYS A 207 -31.72 -2.03 -1.08
CA LYS A 207 -31.72 -2.57 -2.45
C LYS A 207 -30.79 -3.77 -2.58
N CYS A 208 -29.76 -3.86 -1.75
CA CYS A 208 -28.79 -4.93 -1.73
C CYS A 208 -29.23 -6.15 -0.90
N LEU A 209 -30.44 -6.15 -0.33
CA LEU A 209 -30.91 -7.21 0.59
C LEU A 209 -30.86 -8.62 -0.02
N SER A 210 -31.25 -8.77 -1.29
CA SER A 210 -31.21 -10.07 -1.97
C SER A 210 -29.79 -10.56 -2.20
N ASP A 211 -28.88 -9.65 -2.57
CA ASP A 211 -27.46 -9.96 -2.76
C ASP A 211 -26.80 -10.32 -1.42
N ALA A 212 -27.11 -9.57 -0.37
CA ALA A 212 -26.66 -9.83 1.00
C ALA A 212 -27.00 -11.26 1.45
N GLY A 213 -28.24 -11.72 1.20
CA GLY A 213 -28.64 -13.09 1.55
C GLY A 213 -27.80 -14.16 0.86
N VAL A 214 -27.51 -14.00 -0.44
CA VAL A 214 -26.69 -14.95 -1.22
C VAL A 214 -25.24 -14.95 -0.74
N ARG A 215 -24.68 -13.76 -0.49
CA ARG A 215 -23.31 -13.59 0.03
C ARG A 215 -23.14 -14.23 1.41
N LEU A 216 -24.08 -14.03 2.33
CA LEU A 216 -24.03 -14.66 3.66
C LEU A 216 -24.13 -16.19 3.59
N GLU A 217 -24.93 -16.75 2.69
CA GLU A 217 -24.99 -18.20 2.49
C GLU A 217 -23.67 -18.76 1.95
N LYS A 218 -23.03 -18.05 1.01
CA LYS A 218 -21.69 -18.38 0.49
C LYS A 218 -20.64 -18.31 1.60
N ALA A 219 -20.68 -17.25 2.41
CA ALA A 219 -19.79 -17.07 3.56
C ALA A 219 -19.94 -18.20 4.58
N ARG A 220 -21.18 -18.54 4.99
CA ARG A 220 -21.45 -19.62 5.94
C ARG A 220 -20.91 -20.96 5.44
N LYS A 221 -21.16 -21.32 4.18
CA LYS A 221 -20.64 -22.57 3.60
C LYS A 221 -19.11 -22.61 3.58
N GLY A 222 -18.48 -21.48 3.27
CA GLY A 222 -17.02 -21.38 3.28
C GLY A 222 -16.42 -21.49 4.69
N LEU A 223 -17.00 -20.80 5.68
CA LEU A 223 -16.56 -20.91 7.08
C LEU A 223 -16.81 -22.31 7.66
N GLU A 224 -17.94 -22.96 7.33
CA GLU A 224 -18.18 -24.35 7.76
C GLU A 224 -17.19 -25.34 7.16
N ARG A 225 -16.69 -25.07 5.94
CA ARG A 225 -15.62 -25.86 5.32
C ARG A 225 -14.30 -25.68 6.06
N ALA A 226 -13.92 -24.43 6.35
CA ALA A 226 -12.67 -24.09 7.03
C ALA A 226 -12.66 -24.54 8.50
N HIS A 227 -13.71 -24.19 9.23
CA HIS A 227 -13.78 -24.33 10.70
C HIS A 227 -14.47 -25.62 11.17
N GLY A 228 -15.07 -26.37 10.23
CA GLY A 228 -15.95 -27.50 10.52
C GLY A 228 -17.33 -27.04 10.98
N LYS A 229 -18.33 -27.90 10.76
CA LYS A 229 -19.71 -27.64 11.22
C LYS A 229 -19.72 -27.42 12.73
N ASP A 230 -20.44 -26.38 13.17
CA ASP A 230 -20.52 -25.96 14.57
C ASP A 230 -19.15 -25.74 15.23
N LEU A 231 -18.16 -25.20 14.50
CA LEU A 231 -16.78 -24.98 14.98
C LEU A 231 -16.09 -26.25 15.48
N SER A 232 -16.54 -27.44 15.07
CA SER A 232 -16.05 -28.71 15.61
C SER A 232 -14.58 -28.97 15.32
N ARG A 233 -14.09 -28.59 14.13
CA ARG A 233 -12.69 -28.78 13.73
C ARG A 233 -11.79 -27.77 14.46
N VAL A 234 -12.18 -26.50 14.53
CA VAL A 234 -11.45 -25.46 15.29
C VAL A 234 -11.32 -25.85 16.75
N ARG A 235 -12.43 -26.18 17.42
CA ARG A 235 -12.42 -26.56 18.84
C ARG A 235 -11.50 -27.73 19.15
N LEU A 236 -11.41 -28.70 18.23
CA LEU A 236 -10.51 -29.85 18.37
C LEU A 236 -9.04 -29.47 18.20
N LEU A 237 -8.73 -28.60 17.23
CA LEU A 237 -7.36 -28.21 16.90
C LEU A 237 -6.78 -27.18 17.88
N GLN A 238 -7.61 -26.28 18.41
CA GLN A 238 -7.20 -25.16 19.25
C GLN A 238 -7.53 -25.37 20.74
N ALA A 239 -7.73 -26.63 21.17
CA ALA A 239 -7.99 -26.99 22.57
C ALA A 239 -9.14 -26.21 23.24
N GLY A 240 -10.16 -25.82 22.46
CA GLY A 240 -11.31 -25.04 22.93
C GLY A 240 -11.18 -23.52 22.84
N GLN A 241 -10.05 -22.98 22.40
CA GLN A 241 -9.93 -21.57 21.98
C GLN A 241 -10.68 -21.38 20.66
N CYS A 242 -11.41 -20.27 20.50
CA CYS A 242 -12.23 -19.98 19.31
C CYS A 242 -12.13 -18.49 18.90
N PRO A 243 -11.01 -18.06 18.30
CA PRO A 243 -10.87 -16.72 17.71
C PRO A 243 -12.04 -16.32 16.82
N GLU A 244 -12.53 -17.29 16.06
CA GLU A 244 -13.52 -17.14 15.01
C GLU A 244 -14.89 -16.72 15.56
N LEU A 245 -15.11 -16.82 16.88
CA LEU A 245 -16.40 -16.53 17.50
C LEU A 245 -16.89 -15.10 17.21
N ALA A 246 -16.00 -14.11 17.18
CA ALA A 246 -16.35 -12.72 16.86
C ALA A 246 -16.87 -12.59 15.42
N LEU A 247 -16.26 -13.33 14.48
CA LEU A 247 -16.71 -13.39 13.09
C LEU A 247 -18.11 -14.03 12.97
N TYR A 248 -18.36 -15.10 13.74
CA TYR A 248 -19.70 -15.73 13.77
C TYR A 248 -20.78 -14.84 14.37
N VAL A 249 -20.45 -13.99 15.36
CA VAL A 249 -21.39 -12.98 15.88
C VAL A 249 -21.83 -12.05 14.76
N ARG A 250 -20.88 -11.49 13.99
CA ARG A 250 -21.20 -10.59 12.86
C ARG A 250 -22.01 -11.32 11.78
N LEU A 251 -21.63 -12.55 11.41
CA LEU A 251 -22.36 -13.37 10.44
C LEU A 251 -23.82 -13.60 10.87
N GLU A 252 -24.04 -14.06 12.10
CA GLU A 252 -25.38 -14.40 12.60
C GLU A 252 -26.26 -13.16 12.82
N LEU A 253 -25.65 -12.02 13.20
CA LEU A 253 -26.33 -10.73 13.20
C LEU A 253 -26.83 -10.39 11.81
N LEU A 254 -25.95 -10.37 10.81
CA LEU A 254 -26.32 -9.99 9.44
C LEU A 254 -27.37 -10.93 8.84
N GLU A 255 -27.29 -12.23 9.11
CA GLU A 255 -28.34 -13.18 8.72
C GLU A 255 -29.67 -12.91 9.41
N GLY A 256 -29.64 -12.52 10.69
CA GLY A 256 -30.82 -12.08 11.43
C GLY A 256 -31.46 -10.84 10.83
N VAL A 257 -30.65 -9.84 10.47
CA VAL A 257 -31.11 -8.62 9.80
C VAL A 257 -31.76 -8.95 8.45
N VAL A 258 -31.13 -9.79 7.63
CA VAL A 258 -31.70 -10.23 6.35
C VAL A 258 -33.00 -11.01 6.55
N ALA A 259 -33.05 -11.90 7.54
CA ALA A 259 -34.26 -12.66 7.88
C ALA A 259 -35.41 -11.74 8.34
N TYR A 260 -35.10 -10.69 9.10
CA TYR A 260 -36.08 -9.71 9.56
C TYR A 260 -36.72 -8.97 8.37
N HIS A 261 -35.90 -8.40 7.49
CA HIS A 261 -36.39 -7.63 6.33
C HIS A 261 -37.07 -8.50 5.25
N THR A 262 -36.81 -9.81 5.25
CA THR A 262 -37.51 -10.77 4.37
C THR A 262 -38.80 -11.32 4.98
N GLY A 263 -39.18 -10.88 6.20
CA GLY A 263 -40.41 -11.30 6.89
C GLY A 263 -40.32 -12.65 7.59
N GLN A 264 -39.12 -13.22 7.73
CA GLN A 264 -38.89 -14.49 8.44
C GLN A 264 -38.58 -14.24 9.92
N HIS A 265 -39.57 -13.74 10.67
CA HIS A 265 -39.37 -13.25 12.04
C HIS A 265 -38.87 -14.34 13.01
N ASP A 266 -39.40 -15.56 12.91
CA ASP A 266 -38.94 -16.69 13.75
C ASP A 266 -37.47 -17.03 13.51
N LYS A 267 -37.04 -16.99 12.24
CA LYS A 267 -35.64 -17.24 11.87
C LYS A 267 -34.75 -16.12 12.39
N ALA A 268 -35.15 -14.86 12.19
CA ALA A 268 -34.44 -13.68 12.69
C ALA A 268 -34.26 -13.72 14.20
N LEU A 269 -35.32 -14.05 14.95
CA LEU A 269 -35.26 -14.16 16.41
C LEU A 269 -34.27 -15.23 16.88
N ASN A 270 -34.29 -16.41 16.25
CA ASN A 270 -33.39 -17.49 16.61
C ASN A 270 -31.92 -17.17 16.30
N THR A 271 -31.64 -16.58 15.12
CA THR A 271 -30.26 -16.21 14.74
C THR A 271 -29.73 -15.07 15.60
N LEU A 272 -30.54 -14.06 15.90
CA LEU A 272 -30.15 -12.94 16.78
C LEU A 272 -29.93 -13.39 18.22
N LYS A 273 -30.78 -14.28 18.77
CA LYS A 273 -30.54 -14.88 20.09
C LYS A 273 -29.25 -15.70 20.13
N SER A 274 -28.94 -16.42 19.05
CA SER A 274 -27.68 -17.14 18.92
C SER A 274 -26.49 -16.19 18.88
N ALA A 275 -26.56 -15.09 18.11
CA ALA A 275 -25.53 -14.06 18.05
C ALA A 275 -25.31 -13.42 19.43
N HIS A 276 -26.40 -13.06 20.12
CA HIS A 276 -26.36 -12.48 21.46
C HIS A 276 -25.72 -13.45 22.48
N ALA A 277 -26.05 -14.74 22.44
CA ALA A 277 -25.44 -15.73 23.33
C ALA A 277 -23.93 -15.90 23.12
N LYS A 278 -23.44 -15.77 21.87
CA LYS A 278 -22.00 -15.76 21.55
C LYS A 278 -21.33 -14.47 21.99
N LEU A 279 -22.03 -13.34 21.87
CA LEU A 279 -21.53 -12.04 22.30
C LEU A 279 -21.26 -12.01 23.81
N LEU A 280 -22.15 -12.57 24.61
CA LEU A 280 -21.97 -12.69 26.06
C LEU A 280 -20.72 -13.51 26.43
N GLN A 281 -20.30 -14.48 25.60
CA GLN A 281 -19.06 -15.25 25.82
C GLN A 281 -17.81 -14.42 25.53
N LEU A 282 -17.89 -13.46 24.60
CA LEU A 282 -16.79 -12.58 24.20
C LEU A 282 -16.63 -11.34 25.10
N GLN A 283 -17.57 -11.10 26.01
CA GLN A 283 -17.51 -9.98 26.94
C GLN A 283 -16.40 -10.23 27.98
N VAL A 284 -15.39 -9.37 27.97
CA VAL A 284 -14.25 -9.45 28.89
C VAL A 284 -14.58 -8.64 30.15
N PRO A 285 -14.53 -9.23 31.37
CA PRO A 285 -14.70 -8.49 32.61
C PRO A 285 -13.60 -7.44 32.84
N ASP A 286 -13.98 -6.26 33.33
CA ASP A 286 -13.02 -5.17 33.61
C ASP A 286 -11.97 -5.56 34.65
N GLU A 287 -12.32 -6.43 35.60
CA GLU A 287 -11.40 -6.93 36.64
C GLU A 287 -10.26 -7.76 36.03
N THR A 288 -10.58 -8.67 35.10
CA THR A 288 -9.57 -9.53 34.45
C THR A 288 -8.73 -8.74 33.45
N LEU A 289 -9.35 -7.82 32.72
CA LEU A 289 -8.64 -6.90 31.83
C LEU A 289 -7.64 -6.02 32.59
N SER A 290 -8.07 -5.42 33.71
CA SER A 290 -7.22 -4.57 34.55
C SER A 290 -6.03 -5.33 35.12
N LEU A 291 -6.21 -6.61 35.48
CA LEU A 291 -5.13 -7.45 35.99
C LEU A 291 -4.04 -7.69 34.92
N VAL A 292 -4.44 -8.05 33.70
CA VAL A 292 -3.50 -8.27 32.59
C VAL A 292 -2.81 -6.96 32.19
N MET A 293 -3.54 -5.85 32.12
CA MET A 293 -2.96 -4.52 31.89
C MET A 293 -1.97 -4.13 32.98
N GLY A 294 -2.25 -4.47 34.25
CA GLY A 294 -1.34 -4.26 35.39
C GLY A 294 0.00 -4.98 35.26
N MET A 295 0.10 -6.01 34.40
CA MET A 295 1.36 -6.69 34.08
C MET A 295 2.19 -5.97 33.00
N GLY A 296 1.68 -4.85 32.44
CA GLY A 296 2.38 -4.03 31.46
C GLY A 296 1.96 -4.26 30.00
N PHE A 297 0.86 -4.98 29.76
CA PHE A 297 0.30 -5.17 28.42
C PHE A 297 -0.67 -4.05 28.06
N GLN A 298 -0.75 -3.73 26.76
CA GLN A 298 -1.68 -2.72 26.25
C GLN A 298 -3.12 -3.24 26.30
N GLU A 299 -4.09 -2.34 26.49
CA GLU A 299 -5.51 -2.68 26.62
C GLU A 299 -6.03 -3.51 25.44
N LYS A 300 -5.69 -3.10 24.20
CA LYS A 300 -6.11 -3.81 22.99
C LYS A 300 -5.58 -5.25 22.95
N ASP A 301 -4.28 -5.42 23.15
CA ASP A 301 -3.64 -6.74 23.15
C ASP A 301 -4.18 -7.61 24.30
N ALA A 302 -4.37 -7.04 25.49
CA ALA A 302 -4.91 -7.75 26.65
C ALA A 302 -6.36 -8.22 26.43
N LYS A 303 -7.23 -7.34 25.92
CA LYS A 303 -8.63 -7.65 25.62
C LYS A 303 -8.73 -8.73 24.55
N ARG A 304 -7.90 -8.63 23.50
CA ARG A 304 -7.79 -9.64 22.45
C ARG A 304 -7.35 -10.98 23.02
N ALA A 305 -6.26 -11.02 23.79
CA ALA A 305 -5.75 -12.26 24.39
C ALA A 305 -6.75 -12.91 25.35
N LEU A 306 -7.53 -12.13 26.09
CA LEU A 306 -8.61 -12.63 26.96
C LEU A 306 -9.78 -13.22 26.16
N ARG A 307 -10.16 -12.58 25.04
CA ARG A 307 -11.20 -13.13 24.14
C ARG A 307 -10.77 -14.47 23.52
N LEU A 308 -9.52 -14.55 23.06
CA LEU A 308 -8.99 -15.75 22.41
C LEU A 308 -8.87 -16.94 23.36
N ASN A 309 -8.55 -16.70 24.63
CA ASN A 309 -8.26 -17.73 25.63
C ASN A 309 -9.41 -17.99 26.60
N ASN A 310 -10.66 -17.74 26.21
CA ASN A 310 -11.84 -17.95 27.07
C ASN A 310 -11.74 -17.27 28.44
N GLN A 311 -11.10 -16.10 28.48
CA GLN A 311 -10.90 -15.28 29.68
C GLN A 311 -9.98 -15.92 30.75
N ASP A 312 -9.22 -16.97 30.40
CA ASP A 312 -8.20 -17.52 31.29
C ASP A 312 -6.95 -16.63 31.32
N ILE A 313 -6.69 -16.01 32.47
CA ILE A 313 -5.59 -15.06 32.67
C ILE A 313 -4.23 -15.70 32.36
N ALA A 314 -4.00 -16.95 32.81
CA ALA A 314 -2.72 -17.61 32.64
C ALA A 314 -2.42 -17.86 31.15
N SER A 315 -3.36 -18.51 30.45
CA SER A 315 -3.23 -18.76 29.01
C SER A 315 -3.15 -17.47 28.19
N SER A 316 -3.88 -16.41 28.58
CA SER A 316 -3.79 -15.10 27.93
C SER A 316 -2.41 -14.45 28.07
N VAL A 317 -1.80 -14.53 29.25
CA VAL A 317 -0.45 -13.97 29.46
C VAL A 317 0.60 -14.76 28.69
N ASP A 318 0.51 -16.10 28.71
CA ASP A 318 1.41 -16.97 27.95
C ASP A 318 1.32 -16.67 26.44
N PHE A 319 0.09 -16.52 25.93
CA PHE A 319 -0.17 -16.13 24.56
C PHE A 319 0.46 -14.76 24.21
N LEU A 320 0.31 -13.75 25.07
CA LEU A 320 0.88 -12.41 24.84
C LEU A 320 2.41 -12.43 24.82
N ILE A 321 3.04 -13.23 25.68
CA ILE A 321 4.49 -13.41 25.69
C ILE A 321 4.96 -14.09 24.40
N GLU A 322 4.27 -15.16 23.99
CA GLU A 322 4.58 -15.88 22.76
C GLU A 322 4.39 -14.99 21.52
N GLU A 323 3.31 -14.22 21.47
CA GLU A 323 3.03 -13.28 20.38
C GLU A 323 4.11 -12.19 20.30
N ARG A 324 4.52 -11.60 21.43
CA ARG A 324 5.61 -10.63 21.47
C ARG A 324 6.93 -11.23 20.99
N ALA A 325 7.23 -12.47 21.36
CA ALA A 325 8.41 -13.20 20.90
C ALA A 325 8.35 -13.47 19.38
N LYS A 326 7.20 -13.93 18.87
CA LYS A 326 6.97 -14.14 17.43
C LYS A 326 7.11 -12.85 16.63
N ARG A 327 6.49 -11.74 17.08
CA ARG A 327 6.64 -10.42 16.43
C ARG A 327 8.08 -9.92 16.46
N ALA A 328 8.85 -10.19 17.52
CA ALA A 328 10.26 -9.82 17.60
C ALA A 328 11.14 -10.67 16.68
N GLN A 329 10.82 -11.96 16.53
CA GLN A 329 11.51 -12.87 15.62
C GLN A 329 11.22 -12.50 14.15
N LYS A 330 9.95 -12.27 13.80
CA LYS A 330 9.55 -11.81 12.45
C LYS A 330 10.29 -10.54 12.06
N ARG A 331 10.31 -9.52 12.93
CA ARG A 331 11.10 -8.29 12.71
C ARG A 331 12.59 -8.54 12.47
N LYS A 332 13.22 -9.48 13.18
CA LYS A 332 14.64 -9.83 12.97
C LYS A 332 14.85 -10.51 11.62
N ASP A 333 13.94 -11.39 11.23
CA ASP A 333 14.04 -12.13 9.99
C ASP A 333 13.72 -11.22 8.78
N ASP A 334 12.75 -10.31 8.90
CA ASP A 334 12.46 -9.27 7.91
C ASP A 334 13.66 -8.34 7.72
N LEU A 335 14.31 -7.89 8.80
CA LEU A 335 15.54 -7.09 8.73
C LEU A 335 16.70 -7.83 8.06
N LYS A 336 16.81 -9.16 8.24
CA LYS A 336 17.81 -9.96 7.52
C LYS A 336 17.47 -10.04 6.03
N ARG A 337 16.22 -10.35 5.70
CA ARG A 337 15.74 -10.42 4.30
C ARG A 337 15.95 -9.09 3.59
N GLN A 338 15.65 -7.96 4.23
CA GLN A 338 15.91 -6.63 3.67
C GLN A 338 17.40 -6.41 3.38
N LYS A 339 18.29 -6.80 4.30
CA LYS A 339 19.74 -6.74 4.06
C LYS A 339 20.17 -7.64 2.90
N GLU A 340 19.61 -8.83 2.79
CA GLU A 340 19.86 -9.76 1.68
C GLU A 340 19.39 -9.16 0.34
N ILE A 341 18.20 -8.55 0.29
CA ILE A 341 17.67 -7.88 -0.89
C ILE A 341 18.55 -6.68 -1.29
N LEU A 342 18.97 -5.84 -0.34
CA LEU A 342 19.88 -4.72 -0.60
C LEU A 342 21.24 -5.19 -1.14
N GLU A 343 21.74 -6.29 -0.60
CA GLU A 343 22.97 -6.92 -1.08
C GLU A 343 22.79 -7.48 -2.51
N GLN A 344 21.67 -8.15 -2.81
CA GLN A 344 21.36 -8.61 -4.17
C GLN A 344 21.22 -7.44 -5.16
N LYS A 345 20.56 -6.34 -4.76
CA LYS A 345 20.47 -5.09 -5.55
C LYS A 345 21.86 -4.54 -5.88
N THR A 346 22.83 -4.67 -4.96
CA THR A 346 24.22 -4.22 -5.16
C THR A 346 24.93 -4.98 -6.28
N PHE A 347 24.72 -6.30 -6.36
CA PHE A 347 25.33 -7.17 -7.36
C PHE A 347 24.64 -7.10 -8.74
N GLY A 348 23.33 -6.84 -8.74
CA GLY A 348 22.49 -6.68 -9.93
C GLY A 348 21.88 -8.00 -10.43
N VAL A 349 21.21 -7.94 -11.57
CA VAL A 349 20.49 -9.08 -12.16
C VAL A 349 21.30 -9.86 -13.19
N THR A 350 21.04 -11.15 -13.31
CA THR A 350 21.55 -12.00 -14.39
C THR A 350 20.93 -11.59 -15.73
N PRO A 351 21.49 -12.00 -16.89
CA PRO A 351 20.87 -11.75 -18.19
C PRO A 351 19.43 -12.28 -18.33
N MET A 352 19.02 -13.28 -17.55
CA MET A 352 17.62 -13.74 -17.42
C MET A 352 16.77 -12.96 -16.38
N ASN A 353 17.21 -11.77 -15.95
CA ASN A 353 16.54 -10.92 -14.96
C ASN A 353 16.36 -11.56 -13.56
N LYS A 354 17.20 -12.54 -13.19
CA LYS A 354 17.16 -13.15 -11.86
C LYS A 354 18.14 -12.48 -10.91
N ALA A 355 17.81 -12.48 -9.61
CA ALA A 355 18.75 -12.10 -8.56
C ALA A 355 19.98 -13.01 -8.55
N VAL A 356 21.11 -12.52 -8.05
CA VAL A 356 22.23 -13.41 -7.70
C VAL A 356 21.81 -14.30 -6.52
N ASP A 357 21.98 -15.62 -6.67
CA ASP A 357 21.62 -16.58 -5.62
C ASP A 357 22.62 -16.51 -4.45
N MET A 358 22.12 -16.12 -3.28
CA MET A 358 22.92 -15.94 -2.06
C MET A 358 23.51 -17.25 -1.55
N GLN A 359 22.79 -18.37 -1.70
CA GLN A 359 23.29 -19.67 -1.25
C GLN A 359 24.48 -20.12 -2.11
N MET A 360 24.40 -19.90 -3.43
CA MET A 360 25.51 -20.20 -4.33
C MET A 360 26.68 -19.26 -4.12
N LEU A 361 26.41 -17.99 -3.83
CA LEU A 361 27.42 -17.00 -3.48
C LEU A 361 28.17 -17.39 -2.21
N ASP A 362 27.45 -17.72 -1.14
CA ASP A 362 28.05 -18.12 0.13
C ASP A 362 28.88 -19.41 0.00
N ARG A 363 28.48 -20.34 -0.87
CA ARG A 363 29.29 -21.52 -1.22
C ARG A 363 30.60 -21.14 -1.89
N LEU A 364 30.58 -20.23 -2.88
CA LEU A 364 31.80 -19.76 -3.55
C LEU A 364 32.71 -18.97 -2.60
N VAL A 365 32.14 -18.18 -1.70
CA VAL A 365 32.87 -17.47 -0.65
C VAL A 365 33.50 -18.46 0.34
N SER A 366 32.79 -19.52 0.70
CA SER A 366 33.31 -20.60 1.56
C SER A 366 34.48 -21.36 0.92
N ILE A 367 34.54 -21.42 -0.41
CA ILE A 367 35.68 -21.97 -1.16
C ILE A 367 36.89 -21.03 -1.12
N GLY A 368 36.70 -19.75 -0.78
CA GLY A 368 37.76 -18.75 -0.60
C GLY A 368 37.78 -17.64 -1.66
N TYR A 369 36.76 -17.54 -2.52
CA TYR A 369 36.66 -16.45 -3.49
C TYR A 369 36.12 -15.18 -2.84
N ALA A 370 36.61 -14.01 -3.28
CA ALA A 370 36.08 -12.72 -2.84
C ALA A 370 34.61 -12.57 -3.25
N ARG A 371 33.78 -11.99 -2.36
CA ARG A 371 32.32 -11.90 -2.51
C ARG A 371 31.91 -11.18 -3.81
N ASP A 372 32.50 -10.03 -4.12
CA ASP A 372 32.25 -9.28 -5.36
C ASP A 372 32.58 -10.10 -6.62
N LEU A 373 33.67 -10.87 -6.57
CA LEU A 373 34.15 -11.66 -7.71
C LEU A 373 33.24 -12.87 -7.95
N ALA A 374 32.85 -13.55 -6.87
CA ALA A 374 31.92 -14.67 -6.92
C ALA A 374 30.53 -14.22 -7.41
N ALA A 375 30.03 -13.08 -6.93
CA ALA A 375 28.74 -12.54 -7.35
C ALA A 375 28.74 -12.15 -8.84
N GLU A 376 29.81 -11.52 -9.33
CA GLU A 376 29.95 -11.18 -10.75
C GLU A 376 30.06 -12.43 -11.64
N SER A 377 30.74 -13.48 -11.17
CA SER A 377 30.81 -14.76 -11.89
C SER A 377 29.44 -15.45 -11.96
N LEU A 378 28.70 -15.49 -10.85
CA LEU A 378 27.33 -16.03 -10.82
C LEU A 378 26.39 -15.22 -11.72
N ARG A 379 26.53 -13.89 -11.73
CA ARG A 379 25.70 -13.03 -12.57
C ARG A 379 25.89 -13.32 -14.06
N ARG A 380 27.12 -13.57 -14.50
CA ARG A 380 27.44 -13.85 -15.91
C ARG A 380 27.00 -15.24 -16.36
N ASN A 381 26.94 -16.19 -15.44
CA ASN A 381 26.63 -17.60 -15.72
C ASN A 381 25.25 -18.02 -15.16
N GLU A 382 24.28 -17.10 -15.09
CA GLU A 382 22.88 -17.40 -14.74
C GLU A 382 22.67 -18.16 -13.42
N ASN A 383 23.51 -17.88 -12.41
CA ASN A 383 23.55 -18.60 -11.13
C ASN A 383 23.86 -20.11 -11.24
N ASP A 384 24.44 -20.58 -12.35
CA ASP A 384 25.01 -21.92 -12.42
C ASP A 384 26.31 -21.95 -11.61
N PHE A 385 26.28 -22.69 -10.50
CA PHE A 385 27.41 -22.81 -9.59
C PHE A 385 28.65 -23.40 -10.26
N GLN A 386 28.48 -24.41 -11.12
CA GLN A 386 29.59 -25.11 -11.74
C GLN A 386 30.25 -24.25 -12.81
N GLU A 387 29.46 -23.62 -13.67
CA GLU A 387 29.99 -22.70 -14.69
C GLU A 387 30.64 -21.47 -14.05
N ALA A 388 30.06 -20.95 -12.97
CA ALA A 388 30.66 -19.85 -12.20
C ALA A 388 31.99 -20.25 -11.55
N LEU A 389 32.09 -21.47 -11.01
CA LEU A 389 33.34 -21.98 -10.43
C LEU A 389 34.40 -22.21 -11.50
N ASP A 390 34.03 -22.75 -12.66
CA ASP A 390 34.94 -22.96 -13.79
C ASP A 390 35.47 -21.62 -14.34
N ALA A 391 34.61 -20.61 -14.42
CA ALA A 391 34.98 -19.24 -14.80
C ALA A 391 35.95 -18.59 -13.79
N LEU A 392 35.78 -18.83 -12.50
CA LEU A 392 36.68 -18.33 -11.44
C LEU A 392 38.03 -19.05 -11.43
N THR A 393 38.03 -20.34 -11.74
CA THR A 393 39.23 -21.19 -11.80
C THR A 393 40.09 -20.87 -13.02
N ASN A 394 39.48 -20.39 -14.11
CA ASN A 394 40.21 -19.99 -15.31
C ASN A 394 40.88 -18.61 -15.14
N PRO A 395 42.22 -18.52 -15.15
CA PRO A 395 42.93 -17.27 -14.85
C PRO A 395 42.63 -16.14 -15.84
N LYS A 396 42.35 -16.46 -17.12
CA LYS A 396 42.00 -15.46 -18.13
C LYS A 396 40.63 -14.85 -17.86
N VAL A 397 39.63 -15.71 -17.59
CA VAL A 397 38.26 -15.27 -17.33
C VAL A 397 38.20 -14.51 -16.01
N ASN A 398 38.83 -15.02 -14.95
CA ASN A 398 38.92 -14.35 -13.66
C ASN A 398 39.54 -12.94 -13.78
N SER A 399 40.67 -12.78 -14.49
CA SER A 399 41.27 -11.46 -14.71
C SER A 399 40.32 -10.50 -15.45
N SER A 400 39.54 -11.00 -16.42
CA SER A 400 38.56 -10.19 -17.13
C SER A 400 37.39 -9.75 -16.24
N ILE A 401 37.00 -10.58 -15.27
CA ILE A 401 35.97 -10.27 -14.29
C ILE A 401 36.48 -9.19 -13.33
N GLN A 402 37.72 -9.32 -12.83
CA GLN A 402 38.34 -8.33 -11.94
C GLN A 402 38.46 -6.94 -12.59
N VAL A 403 38.98 -6.87 -13.82
CA VAL A 403 39.09 -5.62 -14.57
C VAL A 403 37.71 -4.98 -14.79
N TYR A 404 36.68 -5.79 -15.05
CA TYR A 404 35.32 -5.29 -15.20
C TYR A 404 34.77 -4.71 -13.88
N ILE A 405 34.98 -5.38 -12.75
CA ILE A 405 34.55 -4.90 -11.43
C ILE A 405 35.23 -3.56 -11.11
N GLU A 406 36.54 -3.46 -11.30
CA GLU A 406 37.30 -2.22 -11.06
C GLU A 406 36.81 -1.08 -11.97
N THR A 407 36.56 -1.38 -13.24
CA THR A 407 36.02 -0.39 -14.20
C THR A 407 34.64 0.10 -13.77
N ARG A 408 33.77 -0.81 -13.29
CA ARG A 408 32.43 -0.46 -12.81
C ARG A 408 32.48 0.38 -11.53
N LYS A 409 33.35 0.03 -10.58
CA LYS A 409 33.58 0.80 -9.35
C LYS A 409 34.07 2.21 -9.67
N ARG A 410 35.02 2.35 -10.59
CA ARG A 410 35.52 3.65 -11.06
C ARG A 410 34.41 4.50 -11.68
N LYS A 411 33.62 3.95 -12.61
CA LYS A 411 32.51 4.69 -13.24
C LYS A 411 31.49 5.21 -12.22
N ARG A 412 31.12 4.39 -11.23
CA ARG A 412 30.22 4.80 -10.14
C ARG A 412 30.81 5.94 -9.30
N GLN A 413 32.12 5.92 -9.04
CA GLN A 413 32.81 7.01 -8.34
C GLN A 413 32.85 8.29 -9.19
N GLU A 414 33.15 8.20 -10.48
CA GLU A 414 33.15 9.35 -11.41
C GLU A 414 31.76 10.01 -11.49
N GLN A 415 30.69 9.20 -11.51
CA GLN A 415 29.31 9.68 -11.49
C GLN A 415 28.96 10.40 -10.17
N ARG A 416 29.30 9.79 -9.03
CA ARG A 416 29.07 10.41 -7.70
C ARG A 416 29.86 11.71 -7.52
N ALA A 417 31.08 11.75 -8.03
CA ALA A 417 31.95 12.92 -7.99
C ALA A 417 31.54 14.01 -8.99
N GLY A 418 30.73 13.69 -10.00
CA GLY A 418 30.38 14.59 -11.10
C GLY A 418 31.59 15.03 -11.93
N THR A 419 32.67 14.23 -11.97
CA THR A 419 33.91 14.53 -12.70
C THR A 419 34.65 13.24 -13.04
N THR A 420 35.20 13.16 -14.24
CA THR A 420 35.96 12.00 -14.72
C THR A 420 37.46 12.15 -14.50
N VAL A 421 38.18 11.02 -14.43
CA VAL A 421 39.65 11.05 -14.38
C VAL A 421 40.24 11.76 -15.61
N GLU A 422 39.58 11.64 -16.76
CA GLU A 422 40.00 12.27 -18.03
C GLU A 422 39.83 13.80 -17.99
N GLU A 423 38.77 14.30 -17.36
CA GLU A 423 38.58 15.74 -17.13
C GLU A 423 39.59 16.31 -16.13
N LEU A 424 39.92 15.57 -15.06
CA LEU A 424 40.99 15.99 -14.14
C LEU A 424 42.35 16.04 -14.85
N VAL A 425 42.63 15.08 -15.73
CA VAL A 425 43.86 15.06 -16.52
C VAL A 425 43.88 16.18 -17.56
N SER A 426 42.73 16.53 -18.17
CA SER A 426 42.65 17.66 -19.11
C SER A 426 42.81 19.02 -18.41
N MET A 427 42.46 19.11 -17.12
CA MET A 427 42.76 20.25 -16.25
C MET A 427 44.25 20.33 -15.82
N GLY A 428 45.09 19.38 -16.24
CA GLY A 428 46.54 19.38 -16.02
C GLY A 428 47.01 18.61 -14.79
N PHE A 429 46.12 17.88 -14.10
CA PHE A 429 46.51 17.02 -12.99
C PHE A 429 47.12 15.71 -13.49
N GLY A 430 48.13 15.18 -12.79
CA GLY A 430 48.75 13.91 -13.15
C GLY A 430 47.74 12.75 -13.01
N ARG A 431 47.73 11.80 -13.96
CA ARG A 431 46.77 10.67 -13.96
C ARG A 431 46.72 9.93 -12.61
N GLY A 432 47.87 9.68 -11.97
CA GLY A 432 47.92 9.01 -10.66
C GLY A 432 47.41 9.87 -9.50
N GLN A 433 47.52 11.21 -9.59
CA GLN A 433 46.94 12.13 -8.61
C GLN A 433 45.42 12.21 -8.79
N ALA A 434 44.95 12.28 -10.03
CA ALA A 434 43.54 12.30 -10.38
C ALA A 434 42.81 11.02 -9.91
N THR A 435 43.41 9.84 -10.09
CA THR A 435 42.83 8.58 -9.58
C THR A 435 42.82 8.55 -8.05
N SER A 436 43.93 8.92 -7.40
CA SER A 436 44.01 8.91 -5.92
C SER A 436 43.04 9.91 -5.27
N ALA A 437 42.85 11.08 -5.88
CA ALA A 437 41.92 12.09 -5.38
C ALA A 437 40.46 11.69 -5.55
N LEU A 438 40.14 11.00 -6.65
CA LEU A 438 38.81 10.43 -6.91
C LEU A 438 38.51 9.24 -5.98
N GLU A 439 39.51 8.39 -5.71
CA GLU A 439 39.39 7.27 -4.76
C GLU A 439 39.14 7.74 -3.32
N ALA A 440 39.70 8.90 -2.94
CA ALA A 440 39.47 9.52 -1.64
C ALA A 440 38.08 10.16 -1.47
N GLY A 441 37.26 10.23 -2.55
CA GLY A 441 35.86 10.67 -2.51
C GLY A 441 35.64 12.17 -2.22
N GLY A 442 34.41 12.64 -2.43
CA GLY A 442 33.98 14.04 -2.21
C GLY A 442 33.20 14.60 -3.40
N SER A 443 32.68 15.83 -3.25
CA SER A 443 32.10 16.55 -4.40
C SER A 443 33.21 16.96 -5.38
N ARG A 444 32.82 17.37 -6.59
CA ARG A 444 33.74 17.90 -7.60
C ARG A 444 34.68 18.96 -7.03
N GLU A 445 34.16 19.88 -6.22
CA GLU A 445 34.90 20.97 -5.61
C GLU A 445 35.92 20.46 -4.59
N ASP A 446 35.54 19.51 -3.74
CA ASP A 446 36.42 18.90 -2.74
C ASP A 446 37.60 18.17 -3.39
N ILE A 447 37.33 17.45 -4.49
CA ILE A 447 38.34 16.70 -5.24
C ILE A 447 39.34 17.68 -5.88
N ILE A 448 38.86 18.75 -6.51
CA ILE A 448 39.72 19.78 -7.11
C ILE A 448 40.52 20.51 -6.01
N GLN A 449 39.91 20.84 -4.87
CA GLN A 449 40.60 21.49 -3.75
C GLN A 449 41.71 20.60 -3.16
N ARG A 450 41.48 19.29 -3.07
CA ARG A 450 42.48 18.31 -2.64
C ARG A 450 43.64 18.18 -3.62
N LEU A 451 43.34 18.20 -4.92
CA LEU A 451 44.35 18.19 -5.99
C LEU A 451 45.19 19.49 -6.01
N LEU A 452 44.57 20.65 -5.76
CA LEU A 452 45.28 21.92 -5.67
C LEU A 452 46.14 22.01 -4.40
N SER A 453 45.65 21.50 -3.27
CA SER A 453 46.37 21.48 -2.00
C SER A 453 47.58 20.53 -2.01
N SER A 454 47.45 19.38 -2.69
CA SER A 454 48.55 18.44 -2.90
C SER A 454 49.57 18.92 -3.93
N SER A 455 49.14 19.69 -4.93
CA SER A 455 50.03 20.38 -5.88
C SER A 455 50.84 21.49 -5.22
N ALA A 456 50.25 22.23 -4.26
CA ALA A 456 50.94 23.29 -3.50
C ALA A 456 52.02 22.77 -2.55
N ALA A 457 51.98 21.49 -2.15
CA ALA A 457 52.96 20.88 -1.26
C ALA A 457 54.28 20.49 -1.95
N ASN A 458 54.41 20.64 -3.28
CA ASN A 458 55.64 20.29 -4.01
C ASN A 458 56.03 21.34 -5.07
N PRO A 459 56.76 22.41 -4.71
CA PRO A 459 57.50 23.21 -5.68
C PRO A 459 58.96 22.75 -5.67
N GLY A 460 59.32 21.79 -6.53
CA GLY A 460 60.73 21.55 -6.84
C GLY A 460 61.08 20.14 -7.27
N MET A 461 60.83 19.79 -8.53
CA MET A 461 61.76 18.91 -9.25
C MET A 461 61.69 19.19 -10.75
N ALA A 462 62.75 19.83 -11.25
CA ALA A 462 63.11 19.82 -12.65
C ALA A 462 63.77 18.45 -13.00
N PRO A 463 63.75 18.04 -14.27
CA PRO A 463 64.06 16.65 -14.66
C PRO A 463 65.56 16.44 -14.86
N LEU A 464 66.10 15.33 -14.35
CA LEU A 464 67.34 14.76 -14.84
C LEU A 464 67.24 13.24 -14.97
N THR A 465 67.46 12.79 -16.20
CA THR A 465 67.84 11.44 -16.60
C THR A 465 69.24 11.08 -16.07
N ASP A 466 69.43 9.88 -15.52
CA ASP A 466 70.27 8.80 -16.08
C ASP A 466 70.62 7.73 -15.01
N ASN A 467 70.85 6.53 -15.51
CA ASN A 467 71.25 5.25 -14.92
C ASN A 467 72.30 5.27 -13.79
N GLY A 468 72.24 4.20 -12.98
CA GLY A 468 73.43 3.61 -12.36
C GLY A 468 73.19 3.08 -10.95
N GLY A 469 73.10 1.76 -10.80
CA GLY A 469 72.86 1.12 -9.50
C GLY A 469 74.03 1.20 -8.53
N ALA A 470 73.73 0.99 -7.25
CA ALA A 470 74.60 0.35 -6.27
C ALA A 470 73.78 0.01 -5.01
N GLU A 471 73.99 -1.22 -4.55
CA GLU A 471 73.51 -1.79 -3.29
C GLU A 471 74.06 -1.03 -2.07
N SER A 472 73.31 -1.01 -0.95
CA SER A 472 73.83 -1.48 0.34
C SER A 472 72.77 -1.34 1.45
N SER A 473 72.52 -2.49 2.07
CA SER A 473 71.91 -2.70 3.39
C SER A 473 72.43 -1.75 4.48
N THR A 474 71.59 -1.41 5.47
CA THR A 474 71.68 -1.95 6.85
C THR A 474 70.68 -1.30 7.84
N ASN A 475 70.01 -2.21 8.57
CA ASN A 475 69.71 -2.21 10.01
C ASN A 475 68.61 -1.31 10.62
N ASN A 476 67.49 -1.98 10.93
CA ASN A 476 66.97 -2.25 12.28
C ASN A 476 67.02 -1.14 13.33
N VAL A 477 65.85 -0.78 13.88
CA VAL A 477 65.51 -1.00 15.31
C VAL A 477 63.99 -1.21 15.45
N ALA A 478 63.62 -2.36 16.01
CA ALA A 478 62.29 -2.68 16.50
C ALA A 478 62.04 -2.01 17.87
N ARG A 479 60.77 -1.70 18.19
CA ARG A 479 60.20 -2.01 19.51
C ARG A 479 58.68 -1.84 19.58
N GLU A 480 58.06 -2.94 19.98
CA GLU A 480 56.65 -3.17 20.34
C GLU A 480 56.24 -2.45 21.63
N SER A 481 54.92 -2.31 21.85
CA SER A 481 54.13 -2.62 23.07
C SER A 481 52.70 -2.07 22.85
N ILE A 482 51.65 -2.86 22.58
CA ILE A 482 50.81 -3.71 23.45
C ILE A 482 50.00 -2.95 24.53
N SER A 483 48.72 -3.35 24.63
CA SER A 483 47.68 -3.17 25.68
C SER A 483 46.65 -2.06 25.39
N ASN A 484 45.34 -2.20 25.65
CA ASN A 484 44.50 -3.30 26.13
C ASN A 484 43.04 -2.93 25.83
N GLU A 485 42.17 -3.94 25.73
CA GLU A 485 40.72 -3.81 25.72
C GLU A 485 40.16 -3.34 27.08
N MET A 486 39.07 -2.57 27.08
CA MET A 486 37.97 -2.71 28.05
C MET A 486 36.69 -1.98 27.61
N ASP A 487 35.57 -2.66 27.90
CA ASP A 487 34.16 -2.31 27.72
C ASP A 487 33.72 -0.91 28.14
N GLY A 488 32.65 -0.44 27.49
CA GLY A 488 31.82 0.67 27.95
C GLY A 488 30.59 0.87 27.06
N GLU A 489 29.42 0.52 27.59
CA GLU A 489 28.09 0.82 27.07
C GLU A 489 27.91 2.33 26.83
N ALA A 490 27.40 2.74 25.66
CA ALA A 490 26.75 4.03 25.48
C ALA A 490 25.81 4.03 24.26
N GLU A 491 24.66 4.63 24.50
CA GLU A 491 23.50 4.86 23.63
C GLU A 491 23.88 5.44 22.26
N GLN A 492 23.33 4.87 21.18
CA GLN A 492 23.59 5.33 19.83
C GLN A 492 22.36 6.06 19.29
N GLU A 493 22.47 7.39 19.26
CA GLU A 493 21.54 8.31 18.64
C GLU A 493 21.34 7.94 17.15
N HIS A 494 20.07 7.89 16.75
CA HIS A 494 19.62 7.76 15.38
C HIS A 494 20.14 8.93 14.53
N SER A 495 21.02 8.63 13.56
CA SER A 495 21.29 9.51 12.44
C SER A 495 20.62 8.91 11.20
N GLU A 496 19.43 9.40 10.90
CA GLU A 496 18.76 9.22 9.62
C GLU A 496 19.63 9.85 8.51
N MET A 497 20.30 9.02 7.72
CA MET A 497 20.79 9.42 6.41
C MET A 497 19.89 8.81 5.35
N LYS A 498 18.99 9.64 4.84
CA LYS A 498 18.24 9.46 3.61
C LYS A 498 19.24 9.46 2.44
N ASP A 499 19.52 8.29 1.86
CA ASP A 499 20.19 8.19 0.57
C ASP A 499 19.13 8.27 -0.55
N GLU A 500 18.77 9.50 -0.93
CA GLU A 500 18.01 9.78 -2.16
C GLU A 500 18.99 9.80 -3.35
N ALA A 501 19.27 8.64 -3.93
CA ALA A 501 19.88 8.54 -5.26
C ALA A 501 19.62 7.16 -5.87
N MET A 502 18.36 6.88 -6.20
CA MET A 502 18.00 5.79 -7.09
C MET A 502 17.32 6.39 -8.31
N ASP A 503 18.11 6.70 -9.34
CA ASP A 503 17.57 6.86 -10.68
C ASP A 503 18.57 6.42 -11.76
N GLU A 504 18.00 5.77 -12.77
CA GLU A 504 18.54 5.41 -14.08
C GLU A 504 19.67 4.35 -14.18
N ILE A 505 19.26 3.07 -14.17
CA ILE A 505 20.03 2.00 -14.83
C ILE A 505 19.69 2.02 -16.32
N ALA A 506 20.40 2.84 -17.10
CA ALA A 506 20.44 2.73 -18.55
C ALA A 506 21.31 1.52 -18.94
N ASN A 507 20.65 0.44 -19.34
CA ASN A 507 21.26 -0.77 -19.89
C ASN A 507 21.49 -0.57 -21.40
N GLU A 508 22.67 -0.08 -21.80
CA GLU A 508 23.07 -0.09 -23.21
C GLU A 508 23.64 -1.47 -23.59
N GLY A 509 22.77 -2.31 -24.17
CA GLY A 509 23.13 -3.58 -24.80
C GLY A 509 21.96 -4.08 -25.64
N SER A 510 21.99 -3.80 -26.94
CA SER A 510 20.91 -4.00 -27.90
C SER A 510 20.18 -5.36 -27.83
N THR A 511 18.86 -5.34 -27.64
CA THR A 511 17.94 -6.24 -28.34
C THR A 511 16.59 -5.53 -28.49
N SER A 512 16.07 -5.52 -29.71
CA SER A 512 14.78 -4.95 -30.10
C SER A 512 13.61 -5.63 -29.37
N GLY A 513 12.81 -4.86 -28.63
CA GLY A 513 11.56 -5.33 -28.03
C GLY A 513 11.00 -4.35 -27.01
N GLU A 514 10.04 -3.54 -27.48
CA GLU A 514 9.05 -2.75 -26.73
C GLU A 514 9.53 -1.62 -25.80
N PRO A 515 8.95 -0.40 -25.92
CA PRO A 515 9.22 0.69 -25.01
C PRO A 515 8.57 0.35 -23.67
N ASN A 516 9.38 0.06 -22.65
CA ASN A 516 8.89 -0.06 -21.29
C ASN A 516 8.33 1.30 -20.90
N GLY A 517 7.01 1.42 -20.92
CA GLY A 517 6.30 2.63 -20.55
C GLY A 517 6.66 2.95 -19.10
N GLY A 518 7.27 4.11 -18.89
CA GLY A 518 7.08 4.84 -17.65
C GLY A 518 5.60 5.20 -17.55
N GLU A 519 4.78 4.23 -17.16
CA GLU A 519 3.53 4.55 -16.49
C GLU A 519 3.95 5.19 -15.17
N ASP A 520 3.50 6.42 -14.92
CA ASP A 520 3.71 7.13 -13.65
C ASP A 520 3.31 6.19 -12.51
N ARG A 521 4.31 5.54 -11.90
CA ARG A 521 4.09 4.56 -10.84
C ARG A 521 3.55 5.31 -9.64
N ASP A 522 2.41 4.87 -9.16
CA ASP A 522 1.75 5.51 -8.03
C ASP A 522 2.36 5.02 -6.71
N SER A 523 3.62 5.39 -6.51
CA SER A 523 4.46 4.90 -5.42
C SER A 523 3.84 5.18 -4.05
N GLU A 524 3.11 6.30 -3.93
CA GLU A 524 2.35 6.67 -2.72
C GLU A 524 1.28 5.63 -2.37
N ILE A 525 0.46 5.22 -3.35
CA ILE A 525 -0.60 4.23 -3.12
C ILE A 525 -0.01 2.82 -2.95
N GLU A 526 1.09 2.51 -3.65
CA GLU A 526 1.79 1.24 -3.48
C GLU A 526 2.37 1.08 -2.08
N GLU A 527 2.98 2.14 -1.52
CA GLU A 527 3.52 2.18 -0.16
C GLU A 527 2.38 2.10 0.88
N GLU A 528 1.28 2.83 0.67
CA GLU A 528 0.10 2.76 1.54
C GLU A 528 -0.47 1.33 1.62
N ILE A 529 -0.60 0.63 0.49
CA ILE A 529 -1.05 -0.76 0.46
C ILE A 529 -0.05 -1.69 1.17
N ALA A 530 1.26 -1.49 0.95
CA ALA A 530 2.29 -2.30 1.59
C ALA A 530 2.31 -2.13 3.12
N ASP A 531 2.15 -0.90 3.60
CA ASP A 531 2.07 -0.57 5.03
C ASP A 531 0.83 -1.17 5.69
N GLU A 532 -0.32 -1.12 5.01
CA GLU A 532 -1.55 -1.75 5.50
C GLU A 532 -1.38 -3.28 5.62
N ILE A 533 -0.73 -3.93 4.65
CA ILE A 533 -0.45 -5.37 4.69
C ILE A 533 0.52 -5.70 5.84
N ALA A 534 1.55 -4.88 6.05
CA ALA A 534 2.54 -5.09 7.11
C ALA A 534 1.94 -5.00 8.53
N GLN A 535 0.84 -4.27 8.70
CA GLN A 535 0.14 -4.13 9.99
C GLN A 535 -0.81 -5.30 10.29
N VAL A 536 -1.17 -6.11 9.30
CA VAL A 536 -2.10 -7.23 9.44
C VAL A 536 -1.37 -8.47 9.95
N ASP A 537 -1.78 -8.97 11.12
CA ASP A 537 -1.35 -10.28 11.61
C ASP A 537 -2.38 -11.40 11.29
N ALA A 538 -2.00 -12.67 11.49
CA ALA A 538 -2.85 -13.82 11.16
C ALA A 538 -4.18 -13.87 11.93
N LEU A 539 -4.26 -13.26 13.11
CA LEU A 539 -5.44 -13.26 13.98
C LEU A 539 -6.23 -11.94 13.88
N SER A 540 -5.72 -10.94 13.16
CA SER A 540 -6.35 -9.63 13.00
C SER A 540 -7.73 -9.73 12.34
N ALA A 541 -7.94 -10.74 11.50
CA ALA A 541 -9.22 -11.01 10.86
C ALA A 541 -10.34 -11.38 11.87
N TYR A 542 -9.95 -11.82 13.08
CA TYR A 542 -10.86 -12.22 14.15
C TYR A 542 -10.92 -11.18 15.29
N ASP A 543 -10.03 -10.19 15.29
CA ASP A 543 -10.01 -9.11 16.29
C ASP A 543 -10.98 -7.99 15.92
N ILE A 544 -12.27 -8.33 15.93
CA ILE A 544 -13.35 -7.43 15.54
C ILE A 544 -13.82 -6.61 16.75
N SER A 545 -13.96 -5.29 16.59
CA SER A 545 -14.71 -4.47 17.55
C SER A 545 -16.19 -4.79 17.41
N LEU A 546 -16.81 -5.20 18.52
CA LEU A 546 -18.20 -5.67 18.53
C LEU A 546 -19.20 -4.59 18.97
N ASP A 547 -18.76 -3.35 19.14
CA ASP A 547 -19.59 -2.30 19.75
C ASP A 547 -20.83 -2.00 18.89
N ARG A 548 -20.66 -1.94 17.55
CA ARG A 548 -21.77 -1.75 16.61
C ARG A 548 -22.67 -2.97 16.51
N GLU A 549 -22.10 -4.16 16.62
CA GLU A 549 -22.83 -5.42 16.63
C GLU A 549 -23.70 -5.52 17.88
N ILE A 550 -23.22 -5.07 19.05
CA ILE A 550 -24.02 -5.01 20.27
C ILE A 550 -25.24 -4.11 20.05
N GLU A 551 -25.02 -2.89 19.57
CA GLU A 551 -26.09 -1.94 19.30
C GLU A 551 -27.12 -2.50 18.32
N ALA A 552 -26.65 -3.06 17.20
CA ALA A 552 -27.53 -3.64 16.18
C ALA A 552 -28.30 -4.87 16.69
N ILE A 553 -27.66 -5.79 17.40
CA ILE A 553 -28.35 -6.97 17.97
C ILE A 553 -29.48 -6.52 18.89
N ASN A 554 -29.22 -5.55 19.77
CA ASN A 554 -30.22 -5.04 20.70
C ASN A 554 -31.37 -4.34 19.95
N GLU A 555 -31.06 -3.47 18.99
CA GLU A 555 -32.07 -2.77 18.17
C GLU A 555 -33.01 -3.76 17.46
N TYR A 556 -32.47 -4.79 16.82
CA TYR A 556 -33.27 -5.77 16.09
C TYR A 556 -34.06 -6.72 16.99
N LEU A 557 -33.53 -7.07 18.16
CA LEU A 557 -34.29 -7.83 19.17
C LEU A 557 -35.46 -7.00 19.71
N ASP A 558 -35.24 -5.73 20.04
CA ASP A 558 -36.29 -4.83 20.52
C ASP A 558 -37.40 -4.62 19.46
N MET A 559 -37.02 -4.48 18.19
CA MET A 559 -37.98 -4.38 17.08
C MET A 559 -38.81 -5.66 16.92
N LEU A 560 -38.20 -6.83 17.09
CA LEU A 560 -38.88 -8.11 17.03
C LEU A 560 -39.86 -8.28 18.18
N ASP A 561 -39.46 -7.95 19.41
CA ASP A 561 -40.32 -8.02 20.59
C ASP A 561 -41.52 -7.06 20.45
N ALA A 562 -41.29 -5.82 20.01
CA ALA A 562 -42.36 -4.86 19.74
C ALA A 562 -43.33 -5.32 18.63
N SER A 563 -42.83 -6.08 17.65
CA SER A 563 -43.67 -6.66 16.58
C SER A 563 -44.53 -7.84 17.05
N GLN A 564 -44.13 -8.54 18.12
CA GLN A 564 -44.92 -9.62 18.73
C GLN A 564 -46.01 -9.08 19.69
N ASP A 565 -45.82 -7.88 20.23
CA ASP A 565 -46.77 -7.19 21.12
C ASP A 565 -47.84 -6.35 20.39
N SER A 566 -47.79 -6.27 19.04
CA SER A 566 -48.84 -5.63 18.24
C SER A 566 -49.98 -6.61 17.92
N PRO A 567 -51.22 -6.35 18.39
CA PRO A 567 -52.35 -7.29 18.36
C PRO A 567 -52.95 -7.57 16.97
#